data_AF-A0A4Y8C779-F1
#
_entry.id   AF-A0A4Y8C779-F1
#
_cell.length_a   1.000
_cell.length_b   1.000
_cell.length_c   1.000
_cell.angle_alpha   90.00
_cell.angle_beta   90.00
_cell.angle_gamma   90.00
#
_symmetry.space_group_name_H-M   'P 1'
#
loop_
_entity.id
_entity.type
_entity.pdbx_description
1 polymer ?
#
loop_
_entity_poly.entity_id
_entity_poly.type
_entity_poly.pdbx_seq_one_letter_code
_entity_poly.pdbx_strand_id
1 'polypeptide(L)'
;DGAAIEAWLKLGKKIAIITGRNCPCLEKRAKDLKIEILYQGIKDKLACAKEILQKLNLDFSQCAAIGDYFNDKALLESVGLSFKPKDGHKDLNVDIVLSKKGGKAA
;
A
#
# COMPACT_ATOMS: atom_id res chain seq x y z
N ASP A 1 4.41 -2.59 -13.17
CA ASP A 1 3.65 -2.15 -12.00
C ASP A 1 2.59 -1.10 -12.39
N GLY A 2 2.97 0.00 -13.04
CA GLY A 2 2.09 1.14 -13.36
C GLY A 2 0.85 0.78 -14.16
N ALA A 3 0.95 -0.10 -15.15
CA ALA A 3 -0.20 -0.52 -15.96
C ALA A 3 -1.32 -1.17 -15.13
N ALA A 4 -0.97 -1.95 -14.09
CA ALA A 4 -1.96 -2.57 -13.21
C ALA A 4 -2.62 -1.53 -12.27
N ILE A 5 -1.84 -0.58 -11.77
CA ILE A 5 -2.33 0.56 -10.98
C ILE A 5 -3.31 1.39 -11.81
N GLU A 6 -2.94 1.74 -13.04
CA GLU A 6 -3.82 2.48 -13.95
C GLU A 6 -5.09 1.71 -14.28
N ALA A 7 -5.01 0.40 -14.52
CA ALA A 7 -6.18 -0.44 -14.76
C ALA A 7 -7.11 -0.45 -13.55
N TRP A 8 -6.57 -0.58 -12.34
CA TRP A 8 -7.33 -0.55 -11.10
C TRP A 8 -8.07 0.78 -10.90
N LEU A 9 -7.40 1.91 -11.15
CA LEU A 9 -8.01 3.24 -11.08
C LEU A 9 -9.12 3.41 -12.15
N LYS A 10 -8.93 2.88 -13.37
CA LYS A 10 -9.96 2.91 -14.43
C LYS A 10 -11.21 2.11 -14.08
N LEU A 11 -11.09 1.11 -13.21
CA LEU A 11 -12.24 0.37 -12.65
C LEU A 11 -12.98 1.16 -11.55
N GLY A 12 -12.62 2.42 -11.32
CA GLY A 12 -13.21 3.27 -10.27
C GLY A 12 -12.76 2.90 -8.86
N LYS A 13 -11.77 2.01 -8.72
CA LYS A 13 -11.22 1.61 -7.42
C LYS A 13 -10.21 2.65 -6.92
N LYS A 14 -9.95 2.63 -5.62
CA LYS A 14 -9.07 3.59 -4.94
C LYS A 14 -7.72 2.94 -4.65
N ILE A 15 -6.67 3.77 -4.62
CA ILE A 15 -5.31 3.41 -4.22
C ILE A 15 -4.81 4.47 -3.26
N ALA A 16 -4.15 4.03 -2.20
CA ALA A 16 -3.41 4.90 -1.29
C ALA A 16 -1.95 4.43 -1.19
N ILE A 17 -1.02 5.39 -1.10
CA ILE A 17 0.37 5.14 -0.76
C ILE A 17 0.64 5.76 0.61
N ILE A 18 1.11 4.93 1.55
CA ILE A 18 1.50 5.35 2.90
C ILE A 18 2.98 4.99 3.11
N THR A 19 3.82 6.00 3.33
CA THR A 19 5.26 5.79 3.53
C THR A 19 5.80 6.63 4.69
N GLY A 20 6.78 6.07 5.40
CA GLY A 20 7.52 6.79 6.44
C GLY A 20 8.58 7.74 5.91
N ARG A 21 8.89 7.68 4.61
CA ARG A 21 9.87 8.56 3.97
C ARG A 21 9.18 9.72 3.26
N ASN A 22 9.85 10.85 3.16
CA ASN A 22 9.49 11.93 2.25
C ASN A 22 10.43 11.89 1.04
N CYS A 23 9.90 11.68 -0.17
CA CYS A 23 10.69 11.75 -1.41
C CYS A 23 9.92 12.49 -2.51
N PRO A 24 10.49 13.57 -3.10
CA PRO A 24 9.92 14.22 -4.28
C PRO A 24 9.72 13.27 -5.47
N CYS A 25 10.58 12.25 -5.57
CA CYS A 25 10.47 11.20 -6.58
C CYS A 25 9.14 10.43 -6.51
N LEU A 26 8.66 10.18 -5.30
CA LEU A 26 7.43 9.44 -5.06
C LEU A 26 6.20 10.30 -5.38
N GLU A 27 6.25 11.59 -5.05
CA GLU A 27 5.20 12.54 -5.43
C GLU A 27 5.03 12.63 -6.94
N LYS A 28 6.16 12.72 -7.68
CA LYS A 28 6.12 12.72 -9.14
C LYS A 28 5.51 11.42 -9.67
N ARG A 29 5.96 10.27 -9.16
CA ARG A 29 5.43 8.96 -9.59
C ARG A 29 3.94 8.80 -9.28
N ALA A 30 3.48 9.26 -8.12
CA ALA A 30 2.06 9.25 -7.77
C ALA A 30 1.24 10.13 -8.73
N LYS A 31 1.74 11.32 -9.06
CA LYS A 31 1.11 12.21 -10.06
C LYS A 31 1.05 11.56 -11.45
N ASP A 32 2.15 10.97 -11.92
CA ASP A 32 2.21 10.29 -13.22
C ASP A 32 1.17 9.17 -13.33
N LEU A 33 0.96 8.43 -12.23
CA LEU A 33 -0.01 7.34 -12.13
C LEU A 33 -1.41 7.77 -11.69
N LYS A 34 -1.64 9.08 -11.49
CA LYS A 34 -2.92 9.64 -11.00
C LYS A 34 -3.39 9.06 -9.66
N ILE A 35 -2.45 8.76 -8.77
CA ILE A 35 -2.73 8.35 -7.39
C ILE A 35 -2.94 9.61 -6.56
N GLU A 36 -4.18 9.83 -6.12
CA GLU A 36 -4.58 11.03 -5.36
C GLU A 36 -4.25 10.94 -3.87
N ILE A 37 -4.28 9.72 -3.31
CA ILE A 37 -4.11 9.49 -1.88
C ILE A 37 -2.64 9.12 -1.61
N LEU A 38 -1.80 10.12 -1.36
CA LEU A 38 -0.39 9.95 -1.00
C LEU A 38 -0.12 10.59 0.37
N TYR A 39 0.30 9.76 1.33
CA TYR A 39 0.76 10.20 2.64
C TYR A 39 2.22 9.80 2.86
N GLN A 40 3.05 10.80 3.12
CA GLN A 40 4.49 10.66 3.35
C GLN A 40 4.88 11.10 4.76
N GLY A 41 6.03 10.63 5.26
CA GLY A 41 6.49 10.91 6.62
C GLY A 41 5.65 10.24 7.71
N ILE A 42 4.85 9.23 7.37
CA ILE A 42 3.93 8.56 8.28
C ILE A 42 4.66 7.47 9.08
N LYS A 43 4.68 7.64 10.41
CA LYS A 43 5.22 6.62 11.32
C LYS A 43 4.20 5.54 11.64
N ASP A 44 2.98 5.93 12.01
CA ASP A 44 1.88 5.01 12.27
C ASP A 44 1.02 4.82 11.01
N LYS A 45 1.36 3.80 10.23
CA LYS A 45 0.66 3.48 8.98
C LYS A 45 -0.75 2.94 9.22
N LEU A 46 -0.99 2.26 10.34
CA LEU A 46 -2.31 1.71 10.67
C LEU A 46 -3.30 2.84 10.98
N ALA A 47 -2.89 3.81 11.81
CA ALA A 47 -3.72 4.98 12.10
C ALA A 47 -4.03 5.79 10.83
N CYS A 48 -3.02 6.02 9.99
CA CYS A 48 -3.22 6.71 8.71
C CYS A 48 -4.17 5.95 7.78
N ALA A 49 -4.03 4.62 7.66
CA ALA A 49 -4.94 3.80 6.89
C ALA A 49 -6.38 3.87 7.42
N LYS A 50 -6.56 3.88 8.74
CA LYS A 50 -7.88 4.01 9.37
C LYS A 50 -8.55 5.34 8.99
N GLU A 51 -7.82 6.46 9.02
CA GLU A 51 -8.35 7.76 8.60
C GLU A 51 -8.72 7.79 7.11
N ILE A 52 -7.93 7.15 6.25
CA ILE A 52 -8.23 7.04 4.82
C ILE A 52 -9.51 6.24 4.60
N LEU A 53 -9.62 5.08 5.25
CA LEU A 53 -10.79 4.21 5.13
C LEU A 53 -12.06 4.90 5.63
N GLN A 54 -11.98 5.64 6.75
CA GLN A 54 -13.10 6.46 7.24
C GLN A 54 -13.56 7.51 6.22
N LYS A 55 -12.62 8.23 5.59
CA LYS A 55 -12.95 9.21 4.53
C LYS A 55 -13.58 8.57 3.29
N LEU A 56 -13.26 7.31 3.03
CA LEU A 56 -13.81 6.53 1.92
C LEU A 56 -15.07 5.75 2.29
N ASN A 57 -15.50 5.78 3.56
CA ASN A 57 -16.59 4.97 4.10
C ASN A 57 -16.38 3.46 3.83
N LEU A 58 -15.18 2.97 4.11
CA LEU A 58 -14.76 1.58 3.94
C LEU A 58 -14.22 1.02 5.26
N ASP A 59 -14.24 -0.31 5.36
CA ASP A 59 -13.61 -1.04 6.46
C ASP A 59 -12.32 -1.75 6.01
N PHE A 60 -11.48 -2.13 6.98
CA PHE A 60 -10.24 -2.84 6.70
C PHE A 60 -10.46 -4.17 5.97
N SER A 61 -11.58 -4.85 6.21
CA SER A 61 -11.96 -6.08 5.51
C SER A 61 -12.19 -5.90 4.00
N GLN A 62 -12.44 -4.66 3.55
CA GLN A 62 -12.60 -4.29 2.14
C GLN A 62 -11.32 -3.74 1.52
N CYS A 63 -10.21 -3.77 2.27
CA CYS A 63 -8.92 -3.24 1.87
C CYS A 63 -7.92 -4.37 1.64
N ALA A 64 -7.02 -4.15 0.68
CA ALA A 64 -5.81 -4.94 0.53
C ALA A 64 -4.57 -4.06 0.70
N ALA A 65 -3.53 -4.58 1.34
CA ALA A 65 -2.27 -3.86 1.52
C ALA A 65 -1.06 -4.72 1.13
N ILE A 66 -0.05 -4.06 0.60
CA ILE A 66 1.25 -4.64 0.29
C ILE A 66 2.34 -3.88 1.04
N GLY A 67 3.25 -4.59 1.69
CA GLY A 67 4.33 -4.03 2.49
C GLY A 67 5.51 -4.99 2.60
N ASP A 68 6.66 -4.46 2.96
CA ASP A 68 7.93 -5.20 2.95
C ASP A 68 8.75 -5.03 4.23
N TYR A 69 8.37 -4.12 5.13
CA TYR A 69 9.15 -3.82 6.32
C TYR A 69 8.34 -3.88 7.62
N PHE A 70 9.03 -3.96 8.76
CA PHE A 70 8.40 -4.18 10.08
C PHE A 70 7.35 -3.11 10.45
N ASN A 71 7.53 -1.86 10.01
CA ASN A 71 6.56 -0.80 10.27
C ASN A 71 5.25 -0.94 9.46
N ASP A 72 5.17 -1.91 8.54
CA ASP A 72 3.94 -2.29 7.85
C ASP A 72 3.14 -3.34 8.63
N LYS A 73 3.76 -4.05 9.57
CA LYS A 73 3.20 -5.26 10.20
C LYS A 73 1.78 -5.06 10.72
N ALA A 74 1.57 -4.03 11.55
CA ALA A 74 0.26 -3.76 12.14
C ALA A 74 -0.82 -3.47 11.07
N LEU A 75 -0.45 -2.81 9.97
CA LEU A 75 -1.37 -2.55 8.87
C LEU A 75 -1.67 -3.84 8.09
N LEU A 76 -0.65 -4.62 7.77
CA LEU A 76 -0.79 -5.88 7.02
C LEU A 76 -1.63 -6.91 7.77
N GLU A 77 -1.49 -6.99 9.10
CA GLU A 77 -2.29 -7.89 9.95
C GLU A 77 -3.75 -7.42 10.12
N SER A 78 -4.07 -6.16 9.77
CA SER A 78 -5.41 -5.59 9.97
C SER A 78 -6.30 -5.63 8.72
N VAL A 79 -5.72 -5.63 7.52
CA VAL A 79 -6.48 -5.59 6.24
C VAL A 79 -7.12 -6.94 5.91
N GLY A 80 -8.15 -6.93 5.07
CA GLY A 80 -8.83 -8.16 4.62
C GLY A 80 -7.98 -9.03 3.68
N LEU A 81 -6.96 -8.46 3.03
CA LEU A 81 -5.99 -9.22 2.25
C LEU A 81 -4.62 -8.54 2.24
N SER A 82 -3.60 -9.27 2.66
CA SER A 82 -2.24 -8.75 2.83
C SER A 82 -1.23 -9.46 1.95
N PHE A 83 -0.26 -8.69 1.47
CA PHE A 83 0.79 -9.16 0.58
C PHE A 83 2.16 -8.70 1.05
N LYS A 84 3.17 -9.54 0.81
CA LYS A 84 4.57 -9.09 0.84
C LYS A 84 5.32 -9.54 -0.41
N PRO A 85 6.22 -8.68 -0.97
CA PRO A 85 7.14 -9.10 -2.01
C PRO A 85 8.01 -10.27 -1.57
N LYS A 86 8.60 -10.99 -2.52
CA LYS A 86 9.49 -12.14 -2.26
C LYS A 86 10.68 -11.79 -1.34
N ASP A 87 11.16 -10.56 -1.42
CA ASP A 87 12.26 -10.01 -0.63
C ASP A 87 11.80 -9.15 0.56
N GLY A 88 10.51 -9.17 0.88
CA GLY A 88 9.99 -8.57 2.10
C GLY A 88 10.51 -9.25 3.36
N HIS A 89 10.49 -8.52 4.48
CA HIS A 89 11.04 -8.99 5.74
C HIS A 89 10.40 -10.32 6.19
N LYS A 90 11.23 -11.22 6.73
CA LYS A 90 10.80 -12.59 7.07
C LYS A 90 9.72 -12.60 8.14
N ASP A 91 9.83 -11.72 9.12
CA ASP A 91 8.94 -11.62 10.28
C ASP A 91 7.56 -10.99 9.98
N LEU A 92 7.31 -10.61 8.73
CA LEU A 92 5.98 -10.19 8.30
C LEU A 92 5.10 -11.42 8.08
N ASN A 93 4.04 -11.53 8.85
CA ASN A 93 2.97 -12.48 8.58
C ASN A 93 1.96 -11.82 7.64
N VAL A 94 1.73 -12.43 6.48
CA VAL A 94 0.79 -11.95 5.45
C VAL A 94 0.06 -13.13 4.84
N ASP A 95 -1.08 -12.87 4.22
CA ASP A 95 -1.88 -13.91 3.56
C ASP A 95 -1.14 -14.48 2.34
N ILE A 96 -0.47 -13.61 1.57
CA ILE A 96 0.17 -14.01 0.32
C ILE A 96 1.60 -13.46 0.21
N VAL A 97 2.57 -14.37 0.07
CA VAL A 97 3.94 -14.03 -0.32
C VAL A 97 4.05 -14.09 -1.84
N LEU A 98 4.40 -12.96 -2.45
CA LEU A 98 4.48 -12.84 -3.90
C LEU A 98 5.73 -13.52 -4.46
N SER A 99 5.65 -13.99 -5.71
CA SER A 99 6.78 -14.67 -6.37
C SER A 99 7.86 -13.72 -6.89
N LYS A 100 7.55 -12.42 -7.00
CA LYS A 100 8.43 -11.35 -7.50
C LYS A 100 8.92 -10.46 -6.35
N LYS A 101 10.07 -9.82 -6.58
CA LYS A 101 10.71 -8.88 -5.65
C LYS A 101 10.09 -7.49 -5.75
N GLY A 102 10.24 -6.68 -4.70
CA GLY A 102 9.88 -5.27 -4.68
C GLY A 102 10.54 -4.52 -5.85
N GLY A 103 9.78 -3.64 -6.51
CA GLY A 103 10.25 -2.92 -7.70
C GLY A 103 10.46 -3.79 -8.95
N LYS A 104 10.14 -5.10 -8.89
CA LYS A 104 10.21 -6.05 -10.02
C LYS A 104 8.85 -6.66 -10.35
N ALA A 105 7.80 -5.82 -10.28
CA ALA A 105 6.40 -6.19 -10.52
C ALA A 105 5.87 -7.28 -9.57
N ALA A 106 6.25 -7.17 -8.29
CA ALA A 106 5.45 -7.73 -7.20
C ALA A 106 4.06 -7.09 -7.21
#